data_AF-A0A847GR24-F1
#
_entry.id   AF-A0A847GR24-F1
#
_cell.length_a   1.000
_cell.length_b   1.000
_cell.length_c   1.000
_cell.angle_alpha   90.00
_cell.angle_beta   90.00
_cell.angle_gamma   90.00
#
_symmetry.space_group_name_H-M   'P 1'
#
loop_
_entity.id
_entity.type
_entity.pdbx_description
1 polymer ?
#
loop_
_entity_poly.entity_id
_entity_poly.type
_entity_poly.pdbx_seq_one_letter_code
_entity_poly.pdbx_strand_id
1 'polypeptide(L)' 'MEPNIISSIGQLPPVERQLFSIGHLSGMYQRHPSALLEILTAGGHGPALTLNDVAYYDGHALLCVEHALQGERHE' A
#
# COMPACT_ATOMS: atom_id res chain seq x y z
N MET A 1 30.18 5.12 -25.08
CA MET A 1 29.18 5.96 -24.39
C MET A 1 28.17 5.02 -23.80
N GLU A 2 28.35 4.66 -22.54
CA GLU A 2 27.39 3.84 -21.80
C GLU A 2 26.26 4.73 -21.27
N PRO A 3 24.99 4.30 -21.34
CA PRO A 3 23.89 5.12 -20.85
C PRO A 3 23.96 5.21 -19.31
N ASN A 4 24.08 6.43 -18.79
CA ASN A 4 23.94 6.74 -17.37
C ASN A 4 22.52 6.38 -16.89
N ILE A 5 22.37 5.22 -16.24
CA ILE A 5 21.13 4.81 -15.55
C ILE A 5 21.11 5.43 -14.14
N ILE A 6 21.30 6.75 -14.02
CA ILE A 6 21.20 7.46 -12.74
C ILE A 6 20.38 8.73 -12.94
N SER A 7 19.10 8.57 -13.27
CA SER A 7 18.17 9.71 -13.36
C SER A 7 16.82 9.46 -12.67
N SER A 8 16.75 8.54 -11.70
CA SER A 8 15.51 8.34 -10.92
C SER A 8 15.72 7.86 -9.48
N ILE A 9 16.86 8.19 -8.84
CA ILE A 9 17.02 8.06 -7.37
C ILE A 9 16.47 9.31 -6.68
N GLY A 10 15.34 9.82 -7.15
CA GLY A 10 14.61 10.89 -6.51
C GLY A 10 13.37 10.27 -5.89
N GLN A 11 13.31 10.23 -4.56
CA GLN A 11 12.13 9.83 -3.76
C GLN A 11 11.92 8.33 -3.56
N LEU A 12 12.98 7.57 -3.28
CA LEU A 12 12.77 6.37 -2.46
C LEU A 12 12.33 6.83 -1.06
N PRO A 13 11.21 6.31 -0.52
CA PRO A 13 10.79 6.61 0.84
C PRO A 13 11.91 6.21 1.81
N PRO A 14 12.08 6.92 2.94
CA PRO A 14 13.10 6.56 3.93
C PRO A 14 12.99 5.08 4.31
N VAL A 15 14.14 4.43 4.48
CA VAL A 15 14.34 2.98 4.75
C VAL A 15 13.45 2.43 5.88
N GLU A 16 12.90 3.28 6.74
CA GLU A 16 12.10 2.90 7.91
C GLU A 16 10.57 2.82 7.66
N ARG A 17 10.05 3.23 6.49
CA ARG A 17 8.64 3.02 6.14
C ARG A 17 8.53 2.11 4.92
N GLN A 18 8.29 0.82 5.18
CA GLN A 18 7.84 -0.08 4.13
C GLN A 18 6.49 0.42 3.60
N LEU A 19 6.46 0.69 2.30
CA LEU A 19 5.30 1.19 1.60
C LEU A 19 4.77 0.11 0.66
N PHE A 20 3.46 -0.08 0.68
CA PHE A 20 2.78 -1.13 -0.08
C PHE A 20 1.76 -0.48 -1.01
N SER A 21 1.86 -0.76 -2.30
CA SER A 21 0.84 -0.33 -3.24
C SER A 21 -0.43 -1.15 -3.05
N ILE A 22 -1.58 -0.63 -3.46
CA ILE A 22 -2.84 -1.39 -3.41
C ILE A 22 -2.77 -2.70 -4.20
N GLY A 23 -2.00 -2.73 -5.30
CA GLY A 23 -1.76 -3.94 -6.08
C GLY A 23 -0.94 -4.98 -5.30
N HIS A 24 0.04 -4.55 -4.51
CA HIS A 24 0.78 -5.43 -3.62
C HIS A 24 -0.16 -6.05 -2.56
N LEU A 25 -1.00 -5.23 -1.92
CA LEU A 25 -1.97 -5.68 -0.93
C LEU A 25 -2.99 -6.65 -1.54
N SER A 26 -3.43 -6.40 -2.77
CA SER A 26 -4.33 -7.29 -3.50
C SER A 26 -3.74 -8.69 -3.68
N GLY A 27 -2.46 -8.78 -4.06
CA GLY A 27 -1.74 -10.05 -4.13
C GLY A 27 -1.52 -10.70 -2.77
N MET A 28 -1.16 -9.91 -1.75
CA MET A 28 -0.88 -10.42 -0.40
C MET A 28 -2.14 -11.03 0.26
N TYR A 29 -3.27 -10.35 0.17
CA TYR A 29 -4.52 -10.75 0.82
C TYR A 29 -5.46 -11.53 -0.10
N GLN A 30 -5.10 -11.72 -1.37
CA GLN A 30 -5.95 -12.37 -2.39
C GLN A 30 -7.35 -11.72 -2.48
N ARG A 31 -7.39 -10.38 -2.38
CA ARG A 31 -8.63 -9.58 -2.43
C ARG A 31 -8.57 -8.58 -3.57
N HIS A 32 -9.74 -8.22 -4.10
CA HIS A 32 -9.83 -7.20 -5.14
C HIS A 32 -9.39 -5.82 -4.60
N PRO A 33 -8.67 -5.00 -5.39
CA PRO A 33 -8.18 -3.69 -4.93
C PRO A 33 -9.29 -2.77 -4.38
N SER A 34 -10.49 -2.80 -4.97
CA SER A 34 -11.61 -1.97 -4.49
C SER A 34 -12.02 -2.31 -3.06
N ALA A 35 -12.11 -3.60 -2.71
CA ALA A 35 -12.48 -4.03 -1.36
C ALA A 35 -11.43 -3.59 -0.33
N LEU A 36 -10.14 -3.66 -0.71
CA LEU A 36 -9.06 -3.16 0.14
C LEU A 36 -9.13 -1.65 0.33
N LEU A 37 -9.46 -0.89 -0.71
CA LEU A 37 -9.66 0.56 -0.60
C LEU A 37 -10.86 0.91 0.28
N GLU A 38 -11.94 0.14 0.21
CA GLU A 38 -13.11 0.31 1.08
C GLU A 38 -12.75 0.10 2.55
N ILE A 39 -12.02 -0.97 2.87
CA ILE A 39 -11.54 -1.24 4.23
C ILE A 39 -10.67 -0.08 4.74
N LEU A 40 -9.70 0.35 3.94
CA LEU A 40 -8.79 1.44 4.30
C LEU A 40 -9.55 2.75 4.52
N THR A 41 -10.49 3.06 3.63
CA THR A 41 -11.32 4.27 3.73
C THR A 41 -12.24 4.22 4.96
N ALA A 42 -12.86 3.08 5.24
CA ALA A 42 -13.70 2.88 6.43
C ALA A 42 -12.90 3.01 7.72
N GLY A 43 -11.63 2.58 7.71
CA GLY A 43 -10.68 2.78 8.82
C GLY A 43 -10.10 4.20 8.93
N GLY A 44 -10.45 5.12 8.02
CA GLY A 44 -9.90 6.47 8.00
C GLY A 44 -8.43 6.54 7.57
N HIS A 45 -7.94 5.53 6.84
CA HIS A 45 -6.57 5.45 6.36
C HIS A 45 -6.44 5.90 4.91
N GLY A 46 -5.83 7.08 4.73
CA GLY A 46 -5.38 7.56 3.44
C GLY A 46 -4.00 7.01 3.03
N PRO A 47 -3.58 7.24 1.78
CA PRO A 47 -2.25 6.87 1.32
C PRO A 47 -1.17 7.66 2.06
N ALA A 48 -0.10 6.97 2.44
CA ALA A 48 1.10 7.57 3.03
C ALA A 48 1.96 8.29 1.96
N LEU A 49 1.86 7.86 0.71
CA LEU A 49 2.55 8.44 -0.44
C LEU A 49 1.74 8.19 -1.72
N THR A 50 1.76 9.16 -2.63
CA THR A 50 1.31 8.96 -4.01
C THR A 50 2.47 9.24 -4.94
N LEU A 51 2.81 8.27 -5.79
CA LEU A 51 3.90 8.37 -6.76
C LEU A 51 3.42 7.84 -8.11
N ASN A 52 3.53 8.65 -9.17
CA ASN A 52 3.06 8.31 -10.52
C ASN A 52 1.61 7.79 -10.53
N ASP A 53 0.70 8.51 -9.87
CA ASP A 53 -0.73 8.13 -9.71
C ASP A 53 -0.99 6.82 -8.97
N VAL A 54 0.04 6.20 -8.38
CA VAL A 54 -0.09 5.01 -7.55
C VAL A 54 -0.10 5.41 -6.08
N ALA A 55 -1.16 5.00 -5.37
CA ALA A 55 -1.29 5.14 -3.93
C ALA A 55 -0.50 4.04 -3.19
N TYR A 56 0.31 4.48 -2.24
CA TYR A 56 1.09 3.62 -1.34
C TYR A 56 0.64 3.82 0.11
N TYR A 57 0.58 2.71 0.82
CA TYR A 57 0.10 2.61 2.19
C TYR A 57 1.23 2.13 3.10
N ASP A 58 1.26 2.61 4.34
CA ASP A 58 2.26 2.20 5.32
C ASP A 58 1.81 0.97 6.13
N GLY A 59 2.67 0.51 7.04
CA GLY A 59 2.36 -0.63 7.89
C GLY A 59 1.12 -0.46 8.78
N HIS A 60 0.70 0.78 9.11
CA HIS A 60 -0.50 0.99 9.90
C HIS A 60 -1.76 0.68 9.08
N ALA A 61 -1.78 1.07 7.81
CA ALA A 61 -2.83 0.70 6.88
C ALA A 61 -2.92 -0.84 6.68
N LEU A 62 -1.79 -1.56 6.67
CA LEU A 62 -1.79 -3.02 6.66
C LEU A 62 -2.49 -3.62 7.88
N LEU A 63 -2.19 -3.11 9.08
CA LEU A 63 -2.83 -3.58 10.31
C LEU A 63 -4.35 -3.38 10.26
N CYS A 64 -4.82 -2.27 9.71
CA CYS A 64 -6.26 -2.06 9.52
C CYS A 64 -6.90 -3.11 8.60
N VAL A 65 -6.23 -3.42 7.48
CA VAL A 65 -6.69 -4.47 6.56
C VAL A 65 -6.74 -5.82 7.26
N GLU A 66 -5.67 -6.21 7.97
CA GLU A 66 -5.63 -7.46 8.73
C GLU A 66 -6.76 -7.56 9.74
N HIS A 67 -7.00 -6.51 10.52
CA HIS A 67 -8.07 -6.49 11.52
C HIS A 67 -9.46 -6.62 10.89
N ALA A 68 -9.72 -5.95 9.77
CA ALA A 68 -10.99 -6.06 9.06
C ALA A 68 -11.22 -7.48 8.52
N LEU A 69 -10.20 -8.08 7.90
CA LEU A 69 -10.29 -9.43 7.33
C LEU A 69 -10.39 -10.53 8.41
N GLN A 70 -9.82 -10.30 9.60
CA GLN A 70 -10.01 -11.18 10.75
C GLN A 70 -11.43 -11.09 11.32
N GLY A 71 -12.06 -9.92 11.25
CA GLY A 71 -13.47 -9.72 11.61
C GLY A 71 -14.39 -10.61 10.77
N GLU A 72 -14.22 -10.59 9.44
CA GLU A 72 -15.01 -11.41 8.50
C GLU A 72 -14.90 -12.94 8.74
N ARG A 73 -13.85 -13.41 9.43
CA ARG A 73 -13.63 -14.84 9.69
C ARG A 73 -14.34 -15.37 10.93
N HIS A 74 -14.77 -14.49 11.83
CA HIS A 74 -15.45 -14.86 13.08
C HIS A 74 -16.97 -14.63 13.05
N GLU A 75 -17.49 -14.20 11.92
CA GLU A 75 -18.93 -14.07 11.61
C GLU A 75 -19.41 -15.27 10.78
#